data_AF-A0AAV5R4B2-F1
#
_entry.id   AF-A0AAV5R4B2-F1
#
_cell.length_a   1.000
_cell.length_b   1.000
_cell.length_c   1.000
_cell.angle_alpha   90.00
_cell.angle_beta   90.00
_cell.angle_gamma   90.00
#
_symmetry.space_group_name_H-M   'P 1'
#
loop_
_entity.id
_entity.type
_entity.pdbx_description
1 polymer ?
#
loop_
_entity_poly.entity_id
_entity_poly.type
_entity_poly.pdbx_seq_one_letter_code
_entity_poly.pdbx_strand_id
1 'polypeptide(L)' 'MLLAWSVFGVGVRALQMGIRQAPLLHAPMGFVYSAAFTTGIGYFFEQWVEKNDELLELRLNKLRKLREASA' A
#
# COMPACT_ATOMS: atom_id res chain seq x y z
N MET A 1 -4.87 0.36 5.96
CA MET A 1 -5.01 -0.85 5.10
C MET A 1 -3.98 -1.95 5.41
N LEU A 2 -3.22 -1.85 6.52
CA LEU A 2 -2.01 -2.65 6.78
C LEU A 2 -2.21 -4.17 6.87
N LEU A 3 -3.37 -4.64 7.36
CA LEU A 3 -3.71 -6.07 7.37
C LEU A 3 -3.90 -6.64 5.96
N ALA A 4 -4.43 -5.85 5.02
CA ALA A 4 -4.52 -6.28 3.63
C ALA A 4 -3.12 -6.42 3.01
N TRP A 5 -2.21 -5.50 3.33
CA TRP A 5 -0.82 -5.55 2.90
C TRP A 5 -0.03 -6.73 3.48
N SER A 6 -0.30 -7.12 4.73
CA SER A 6 0.36 -8.29 5.33
C SER A 6 -0.12 -9.59 4.71
N VAL A 7 -1.44 -9.75 4.53
CA VAL A 7 -2.05 -10.90 3.83
C VAL A 7 -1.53 -10.98 2.40
N PHE A 8 -1.41 -9.83 1.71
CA PHE A 8 -0.80 -9.76 0.38
C PHE A 8 0.63 -10.27 0.37
N GLY A 9 1.47 -9.85 1.34
CA GLY A 9 2.86 -10.34 1.45
C GLY A 9 2.97 -11.85 1.69
N VAL A 10 2.08 -12.41 2.52
CA VAL A 10 1.97 -13.87 2.70
C VAL A 10 1.59 -14.53 1.37
N GLY A 11 0.62 -13.97 0.64
CA GLY A 11 0.19 -14.46 -0.66
C GLY A 11 1.31 -14.44 -1.72
N VAL A 12 2.10 -13.37 -1.78
CA VAL A 12 3.27 -13.26 -2.68
C VAL A 12 4.27 -14.37 -2.40
N ARG A 13 4.54 -14.66 -1.13
CA ARG A 13 5.45 -15.76 -0.74
C ARG A 13 4.86 -17.13 -1.09
N ALA A 14 3.55 -17.33 -0.91
CA ALA A 14 2.87 -18.56 -1.29
C ALA A 14 2.96 -18.80 -2.81
N LEU A 15 2.75 -17.76 -3.61
CA LEU A 15 2.90 -17.81 -5.06
C LEU A 15 4.34 -18.14 -5.47
N GLN A 16 5.33 -17.52 -4.82
CA GLN A 16 6.75 -17.83 -5.05
C GLN A 16 7.05 -19.32 -4.80
N MET A 17 6.50 -19.91 -3.74
CA MET A 17 6.67 -21.35 -3.47
C MET A 17 5.99 -22.22 -4.53
N GLY A 18 4.80 -21.83 -4.98
CA GLY A 18 4.10 -22.48 -6.09
C GLY A 18 4.93 -22.49 -7.38
N ILE A 19 5.53 -21.36 -7.74
CA ILE A 19 6.41 -21.24 -8.91
C ILE A 19 7.66 -22.13 -8.77
N ARG A 20 8.24 -22.18 -7.56
CA ARG A 20 9.42 -23.00 -7.27
C ARG A 20 9.11 -24.50 -7.12
N GLN A 21 7.84 -24.89 -7.15
CA GLN A 21 7.38 -26.25 -6.82
C GLN A 21 7.95 -26.76 -5.48
N ALA A 22 8.15 -25.84 -4.54
CA ALA A 22 8.72 -26.14 -3.24
C ALA A 22 7.60 -26.27 -2.19
N PRO A 23 7.77 -27.11 -1.15
CA PRO A 23 6.77 -27.24 -0.10
C PRO A 23 6.52 -25.88 0.58
N LEU A 24 5.25 -25.56 0.85
CA LEU A 24 4.86 -24.27 1.46
C LEU A 24 5.52 -24.01 2.81
N LEU A 25 5.83 -25.07 3.57
CA LEU A 25 6.50 -24.97 4.87
C LEU A 25 8.04 -24.92 4.76
N HIS A 26 8.59 -24.94 3.55
CA HIS A 26 10.02 -24.80 3.35
C HIS A 26 10.44 -23.34 3.63
N ALA A 27 11.18 -23.11 4.70
CA ALA A 27 11.58 -21.78 5.17
C ALA A 27 10.39 -20.84 5.54
N PRO A 28 9.66 -21.13 6.63
CA PRO A 28 8.44 -20.41 7.03
C PRO A 28 8.70 -18.94 7.39
N MET A 29 9.92 -18.61 7.84
CA MET A 29 10.33 -17.22 8.11
C MET A 29 10.23 -16.32 6.86
N GLY A 30 10.31 -16.90 5.66
CA GLY A 30 10.13 -16.13 4.42
C GLY A 30 8.74 -15.50 4.30
N PHE A 31 7.70 -16.09 4.90
CA PHE A 31 6.35 -15.49 4.92
C PHE A 31 6.30 -14.29 5.85
N VAL A 32 6.96 -14.37 7.01
CA VAL A 32 7.05 -13.26 7.96
C VAL A 32 7.81 -12.10 7.35
N TYR A 33 8.96 -12.35 6.71
CA TYR A 33 9.73 -11.30 6.03
C TYR A 33 8.95 -10.66 4.88
N SER A 34 8.27 -11.47 4.07
CA SER A 34 7.44 -10.97 2.96
C SER A 34 6.29 -10.11 3.48
N ALA A 35 5.57 -10.57 4.51
CA ALA A 35 4.50 -9.81 5.14
C ALA A 35 4.99 -8.50 5.77
N ALA A 36 6.09 -8.54 6.53
CA ALA A 36 6.66 -7.33 7.13
C ALA A 36 7.10 -6.32 6.07
N PHE A 37 7.72 -6.79 4.99
CA PHE A 37 8.15 -5.95 3.88
C PHE A 37 6.97 -5.28 3.17
N THR A 38 5.94 -6.04 2.78
CA THR A 38 4.78 -5.47 2.07
C THR A 38 3.96 -4.56 2.98
N THR A 39 3.84 -4.86 4.27
CA THR A 39 3.20 -3.96 5.24
C THR A 39 4.00 -2.67 5.41
N GLY A 40 5.32 -2.74 5.45
CA GLY A 40 6.19 -1.56 5.48
C GLY A 40 5.97 -0.66 4.26
N ILE A 41 5.95 -1.25 3.06
CA ILE A 41 5.63 -0.51 1.83
C ILE A 41 4.22 0.09 1.90
N GLY A 42 3.23 -0.70 2.33
CA GLY A 42 1.85 -0.26 2.46
C GLY A 42 1.70 0.95 3.37
N TYR A 43 2.46 1.02 4.48
CA TYR A 43 2.46 2.16 5.38
C TYR A 43 2.94 3.45 4.70
N PHE A 44 4.08 3.40 4.00
CA PHE A 44 4.59 4.56 3.25
C PHE A 44 3.68 4.94 2.09
N PHE A 45 3.08 3.96 1.43
CA PHE A 45 2.13 4.20 0.35
C PHE A 45 0.86 4.90 0.84
N GLU A 46 0.29 4.45 1.97
CA GLU A 46 -0.87 5.10 2.59
C GLU A 46 -0.56 6.57 2.94
N GLN A 47 0.60 6.84 3.55
CA GLN A 47 1.02 8.23 3.81
C GLN A 47 1.15 9.06 2.53
N TRP A 48 1.70 8.47 1.46
CA TRP A 48 1.86 9.19 0.21
C TRP A 48 0.50 9.53 -0.41
N VAL A 49 -0.45 8.58 -0.44
CA VAL A 49 -1.80 8.83 -0.94
C VAL A 49 -2.48 9.94 -0.15
N GLU A 50 -2.43 9.88 1.18
CA GLU A 50 -3.04 10.90 2.05
C GLU A 50 -2.47 12.30 1.78
N LYS A 51 -1.15 12.42 1.59
CA LYS A 51 -0.51 13.70 1.25
C LYS A 51 -0.93 14.23 -0.13
N ASN A 52 -1.16 13.35 -1.10
CA ASN A 52 -1.66 13.79 -2.41
C ASN A 52 -3.11 14.27 -2.33
N ASP A 53 -3.95 13.56 -1.58
CA ASP A 53 -5.35 13.92 -1.40
C ASP A 53 -5.49 15.27 -0.70
N GLU A 54 -4.71 15.52 0.37
CA GLU A 54 -4.61 16.84 1.01
C GLU A 54 -4.23 17.94 0.00
N LEU A 55 -3.23 17.66 -0.84
CA LEU A 55 -2.73 18.63 -1.81
C LEU A 55 -3.75 18.91 -2.93
N LEU A 56 -4.51 17.89 -3.32
CA LEU A 56 -5.57 17.99 -4.31
C LEU A 56 -6.78 18.75 -3.75
N GLU A 57 -7.15 18.51 -2.50
CA GLU A 57 -8.19 19.25 -1.80
C GLU A 57 -7.82 20.74 -1.64
N LEU A 58 -6.56 21.05 -1.29
CA LEU A 58 -6.07 22.44 -1.25
C LEU A 58 -6.18 23.13 -2.61
N ARG A 59 -5.87 22.43 -3.70
CA ARG A 59 -6.00 22.98 -5.06
C ARG A 59 -7.47 23.21 -5.43
N LEU A 60 -8.35 22.26 -5.12
CA LEU A 60 -9.79 22.40 -5.35
C LEU A 60 -10.39 23.58 -4.57
N ASN A 61 -10.01 23.73 -3.30
CA ASN A 61 -10.46 24.84 -2.46
C ASN A 61 -10.00 26.20 -3.00
N LYS A 62 -8.77 26.29 -3.54
CA LYS A 62 -8.29 27.51 -4.21
C LYS A 62 -9.11 27.83 -5.45
N LEU A 63 -9.37 26.84 -6.31
CA LEU A 63 -10.18 27.03 -7.52
C LEU A 63 -11.62 27.47 -7.20
N ARG A 64 -12.22 26.89 -6.16
CA ARG A 64 -13.57 27.27 -5.70
C ARG A 64 -13.63 28.74 -5.25
N LYS A 65 -12.66 29.18 -4.43
CA LYS A 65 -12.56 30.59 -4.00
C LYS A 65 -12.39 31.56 -5.18
N LEU A 66 -11.57 31.19 -6.17
CA LEU A 66 -11.39 32.01 -7.37
C LEU A 66 -12.68 32.10 -8.20
N ARG A 67 -13.45 31.02 -8.29
CA ARG A 67 -14.74 31.01 -8.97
C ARG A 67 -15.77 31.88 -8.25
N GLU A 68 -15.83 31.82 -6.91
CA GLU A 68 -16.71 32.66 -6.09
C GLU A 68 -16.33 34.15 -6.15
N ALA A 69 -15.04 34.47 -6.31
CA ALA A 69 -14.58 35.86 -6.45
C ALA A 69 -14.73 36.44 -7.87
N SER A 70 -14.91 35.57 -8.88
CA SER A 70 -15.07 35.97 -10.30
C SER A 70 -16.53 35.95 -10.76
N ALA A 71 -17.46 35.53 -9.89
CA ALA A 71 -18.91 35.56 -10.10
C ALA A 71 -19.51 36.79 -9.41
#